data_AF-A0A933CTY1-F1
#
_entry.id   AF-A0A933CTY1-F1
#
_cell.length_a   1.000
_cell.length_b   1.000
_cell.length_c   1.000
_cell.angle_alpha   90.00
_cell.angle_beta   90.00
_cell.angle_gamma   90.00
#
_symmetry.space_group_name_H-M   'P 1'
#
loop_
_entity.id
_entity.type
_entity.pdbx_description
1 polymer ?
#
loop_
_entity_poly.entity_id
_entity_poly.type
_entity_poly.pdbx_seq_one_letter_code
_entity_poly.pdbx_strand_id
1 'polypeptide(L)'
;MKPQRNDPCPCGSGRKYKRCCLPKERHLAPGESLWSYAGKMRRIQHADDYPVEACYLNADWKEQGLARIVVTRSQENGKVMVGVFLVDIFCLGVKNAFCNEGLSRRQIEDELLPGCYQNEEPMRVGINYATEIIYGAVDYARSLGFEPHPDFELSRRVLGTEELSRTRSLQFGGPEGKPLYIAGPDDDASAVLQKLREKLGENGFDFITPEDDREAAEEDEDRQHGLVSRVLTGAKEFLDSDLRTYKHLRQMGMQLMGAITKSLPRELILQAARDLRLLDKKGRIVCDTEDELSFIMDRAIHDIPWPEQRWIEIYYQDEAAKLSLDQQAHLKAHIRPAFSLYEVSKVSRGRGLWLVDLFCPEEFFLMDIGLGTTAEEG
;
A
#
# COMPACT_ATOMS: atom_id res chain seq x y z
N MET A 1 -6.96 16.29 -24.66
CA MET A 1 -8.18 16.94 -25.22
C MET A 1 -9.42 16.11 -24.87
N LYS A 2 -10.52 16.73 -24.45
CA LYS A 2 -11.81 16.01 -24.27
C LYS A 2 -12.38 15.62 -25.65
N PRO A 3 -12.79 14.36 -25.89
CA PRO A 3 -13.37 13.94 -27.16
C PRO A 3 -14.69 14.65 -27.37
N GLN A 4 -14.93 15.11 -28.60
CA GLN A 4 -16.23 15.62 -28.98
C GLN A 4 -17.25 14.48 -29.03
N ARG A 5 -18.53 14.82 -28.88
CA ARG A 5 -19.64 13.84 -28.81
C ARG A 5 -19.65 12.81 -29.94
N ASN A 6 -19.14 13.16 -31.12
CA ASN A 6 -19.14 12.29 -32.30
C ASN A 6 -17.81 11.58 -32.57
N ASP A 7 -16.76 11.87 -31.78
CA ASP A 7 -15.44 11.25 -31.95
C ASP A 7 -15.47 9.76 -31.59
N PRO A 8 -14.53 8.94 -32.11
CA PRO A 8 -14.32 7.58 -31.64
C PRO A 8 -14.16 7.55 -30.12
N CYS A 9 -14.87 6.63 -29.47
CA CYS A 9 -14.86 6.53 -28.02
C CYS A 9 -13.50 6.02 -27.56
N PRO A 10 -12.84 6.72 -26.63
CA PRO A 10 -11.45 6.45 -26.33
C PRO A 10 -11.20 5.25 -25.42
N CYS A 11 -12.25 4.61 -24.91
CA CYS A 11 -12.15 3.30 -24.25
C CYS A 11 -11.83 2.15 -25.23
N GLY A 12 -11.51 2.45 -26.49
CA GLY A 12 -11.16 1.45 -27.49
C GLY A 12 -12.34 0.69 -28.09
N SER A 13 -13.59 1.01 -27.72
CA SER A 13 -14.76 0.24 -28.16
C SER A 13 -15.16 0.43 -29.63
N GLY A 14 -14.49 1.33 -30.38
CA GLY A 14 -14.82 1.68 -31.77
C GLY A 14 -16.15 2.40 -32.00
N ARG A 15 -16.94 2.67 -30.96
CA ARG A 15 -18.26 3.35 -31.05
C ARG A 15 -18.09 4.86 -30.94
N LYS A 16 -19.06 5.67 -31.38
CA LYS A 16 -19.06 7.13 -31.13
C LYS A 16 -19.18 7.42 -29.63
N TYR A 17 -18.40 8.37 -29.10
CA TYR A 17 -18.33 8.71 -27.68
C TYR A 17 -19.71 8.94 -27.03
N LYS A 18 -20.62 9.65 -27.72
CA LYS A 18 -22.00 9.88 -27.25
C LYS A 18 -22.86 8.63 -27.05
N ARG A 19 -22.50 7.49 -27.66
CA ARG A 19 -23.23 6.22 -27.61
C ARG A 19 -22.52 5.16 -26.76
N CYS A 20 -21.44 5.52 -26.08
CA CYS A 20 -20.64 4.57 -25.29
C CYS A 20 -20.41 5.10 -23.88
N CYS A 21 -19.39 5.94 -23.71
CA CYS A 21 -18.98 6.43 -22.40
C CYS A 21 -19.82 7.64 -21.97
N LEU A 22 -20.12 8.61 -22.85
CA LEU A 22 -20.82 9.86 -22.48
C LEU A 22 -22.12 9.69 -21.64
N PRO A 23 -23.00 8.70 -21.91
CA PRO A 23 -24.19 8.50 -21.07
C PRO A 23 -23.86 8.06 -19.64
N LYS A 24 -22.78 7.28 -19.47
CA LYS A 24 -22.29 6.79 -18.17
C LYS A 24 -21.64 7.90 -17.34
N GLU A 25 -21.26 9.00 -17.99
CA GLU A 25 -20.59 10.16 -17.39
C GLU A 25 -21.54 10.96 -16.48
N ARG A 26 -22.84 10.88 -16.77
CA ARG A 26 -23.89 11.53 -16.00
C ARG A 26 -24.14 10.89 -14.64
N HIS A 27 -23.57 9.71 -14.37
CA HIS A 27 -23.72 8.97 -13.12
C HIS A 27 -22.43 8.95 -12.27
N LEU A 28 -21.37 9.65 -12.69
CA LEU A 28 -20.12 9.72 -11.92
C LEU A 28 -20.13 10.90 -10.93
N ALA A 29 -19.45 10.70 -9.80
CA ALA A 29 -19.28 11.73 -8.78
C ALA A 29 -18.43 12.92 -9.32
N PRO A 30 -18.64 14.14 -8.81
CA PRO A 30 -17.84 15.30 -9.21
C PRO A 30 -16.35 15.07 -8.93
N GLY A 31 -15.51 15.02 -9.99
CA GLY A 31 -14.06 14.76 -9.90
C GLY A 31 -13.62 13.51 -10.65
N GLU A 32 -14.49 12.53 -10.82
CA GLU A 32 -14.25 11.36 -11.67
C GLU A 32 -14.66 11.68 -13.11
N SER A 33 -13.75 12.27 -13.89
CA SER A 33 -14.00 12.33 -15.32
C SER A 33 -13.95 10.89 -15.87
N LEU A 34 -14.93 10.49 -16.69
CA LEU A 34 -14.83 9.24 -17.47
C LEU A 34 -13.56 9.18 -18.29
N TRP A 35 -12.93 10.32 -18.53
CA TRP A 35 -11.66 10.39 -19.22
C TRP A 35 -10.51 9.81 -18.38
N SER A 36 -10.52 10.09 -17.07
CA SER A 36 -9.61 9.50 -16.10
C SER A 36 -9.87 8.00 -15.97
N TYR A 37 -11.14 7.59 -15.82
CA TYR A 37 -11.51 6.19 -15.71
C TYR A 37 -11.21 5.39 -16.99
N ALA A 38 -11.54 5.92 -18.18
CA ALA A 38 -11.25 5.25 -19.44
C ALA A 38 -9.73 5.18 -19.70
N GLY A 39 -8.97 6.22 -19.33
CA GLY A 39 -7.51 6.19 -19.39
C GLY A 39 -6.91 5.14 -18.47
N LYS A 40 -7.40 5.06 -17.22
CA LYS A 40 -7.08 4.00 -16.25
C LYS A 40 -7.36 2.61 -16.80
N MET A 41 -8.57 2.39 -17.30
CA MET A 41 -8.97 1.11 -17.90
C MET A 41 -8.10 0.73 -19.09
N ARG A 42 -7.76 1.71 -19.95
CA ARG A 42 -6.85 1.48 -21.08
C ARG A 42 -5.47 1.05 -20.59
N ARG A 43 -4.90 1.71 -19.57
CA ARG A 43 -3.59 1.31 -19.01
C ARG A 43 -3.62 -0.11 -18.46
N ILE A 44 -4.66 -0.47 -17.69
CA ILE A 44 -4.81 -1.83 -17.15
C ILE A 44 -4.99 -2.87 -18.28
N GLN A 45 -5.74 -2.55 -19.33
CA GLN A 45 -5.87 -3.43 -20.50
C GLN A 45 -4.54 -3.68 -21.22
N HIS A 46 -3.61 -2.72 -21.14
CA HIS A 46 -2.27 -2.77 -21.70
C HIS A 46 -1.20 -2.94 -20.61
N ALA A 47 -1.51 -3.68 -19.55
CA ALA A 47 -0.59 -3.91 -18.45
C ALA A 47 0.76 -4.52 -18.90
N ASP A 48 0.78 -5.26 -20.02
CA ASP A 48 1.99 -5.83 -20.61
C ASP A 48 3.03 -4.83 -21.08
N ASP A 49 2.62 -3.59 -21.34
CA ASP A 49 3.54 -2.52 -21.73
C ASP A 49 4.41 -2.07 -20.53
N TYR A 50 4.06 -2.48 -19.30
CA TYR A 50 4.74 -2.12 -18.06
C TYR A 50 5.56 -3.31 -17.52
N PRO A 51 6.85 -3.16 -17.20
CA PRO A 51 7.65 -4.28 -16.70
C PRO A 51 7.16 -4.76 -15.34
N VAL A 52 7.24 -6.07 -15.10
CA VAL A 52 6.94 -6.68 -13.80
C VAL A 52 7.97 -6.22 -12.78
N GLU A 53 7.49 -5.66 -11.67
CA GLU A 53 8.31 -5.18 -10.57
C GLU A 53 8.50 -6.27 -9.50
N ALA A 54 7.41 -6.88 -9.05
CA ALA A 54 7.44 -7.96 -8.07
C ALA A 54 6.16 -8.82 -8.11
N CYS A 55 6.26 -10.05 -7.60
CA CYS A 55 5.11 -10.88 -7.25
C CYS A 55 5.29 -11.36 -5.81
N TYR A 56 4.23 -11.25 -5.01
CA TYR A 56 4.18 -11.59 -3.60
C TYR A 56 3.19 -12.74 -3.39
N LEU A 57 3.48 -13.63 -2.45
CA LEU A 57 2.68 -14.82 -2.12
C LEU A 57 2.81 -15.14 -0.62
N ASN A 58 1.70 -15.47 0.07
CA ASN A 58 1.74 -15.93 1.46
C ASN A 58 2.44 -17.29 1.58
N ALA A 59 3.14 -17.53 2.69
CA ALA A 59 4.01 -18.70 2.86
C ALA A 59 3.24 -20.04 2.93
N ASP A 60 2.08 -20.03 3.58
CA ASP A 60 1.27 -21.19 3.99
C ASP A 60 0.16 -21.55 2.98
N TRP A 61 0.24 -21.01 1.76
CA TRP A 61 -0.84 -21.15 0.78
C TRP A 61 -1.15 -22.60 0.37
N LYS A 62 -0.19 -23.52 0.49
CA LYS A 62 -0.39 -24.93 0.16
C LYS A 62 -1.11 -25.66 1.29
N GLU A 63 -0.78 -25.32 2.52
CA GLU A 63 -1.34 -25.89 3.74
C GLU A 63 -2.78 -25.40 3.95
N GLN A 64 -3.00 -24.09 3.77
CA GLN A 64 -4.32 -23.46 3.91
C GLN A 64 -5.22 -23.63 2.69
N GLY A 65 -4.65 -24.03 1.54
CA GLY A 65 -5.38 -24.08 0.27
C GLY A 65 -5.75 -22.71 -0.30
N LEU A 66 -5.24 -21.62 0.29
CA LEU A 66 -5.59 -20.25 -0.06
C LEU A 66 -4.34 -19.43 -0.35
N ALA A 67 -4.11 -19.14 -1.63
CA ALA A 67 -3.02 -18.29 -2.10
C ALA A 67 -3.50 -16.84 -2.26
N ARG A 68 -2.86 -15.94 -1.52
CA ARG A 68 -2.98 -14.50 -1.62
C ARG A 68 -1.80 -14.02 -2.44
N ILE A 69 -2.08 -13.55 -3.65
CA ILE A 69 -1.06 -13.17 -4.64
C ILE A 69 -1.22 -11.70 -4.98
N VAL A 70 -0.12 -10.96 -4.90
CA VAL A 70 -0.05 -9.57 -5.36
C VAL A 70 1.01 -9.46 -6.46
N VAL A 71 0.63 -8.98 -7.63
CA VAL A 71 1.54 -8.72 -8.76
C VAL A 71 1.65 -7.22 -8.97
N THR A 72 2.86 -6.69 -9.01
CA THR A 72 3.12 -5.27 -9.29
C THR A 72 3.88 -5.09 -10.60
N ARG A 73 3.53 -4.05 -11.35
CA ARG A 73 4.22 -3.60 -12.57
C ARG A 73 4.59 -2.13 -12.47
N SER A 74 5.83 -1.78 -12.82
CA SER A 74 6.31 -0.40 -12.72
C SER A 74 5.72 0.45 -13.84
N GLN A 75 5.16 1.61 -13.49
CA GLN A 75 4.70 2.65 -14.42
C GLN A 75 5.63 3.87 -14.37
N GLU A 76 5.38 4.84 -15.24
CA GLU A 76 6.14 6.09 -15.27
C GLU A 76 6.05 6.87 -13.94
N ASN A 77 7.04 7.74 -13.69
CA ASN A 77 7.08 8.63 -12.51
C ASN A 77 6.99 7.90 -11.16
N GLY A 78 7.53 6.68 -11.07
CA GLY A 78 7.56 5.90 -9.83
C GLY A 78 6.21 5.39 -9.37
N LYS A 79 5.19 5.42 -10.23
CA LYS A 79 3.87 4.82 -9.97
C LYS A 79 3.89 3.31 -10.28
N VAL A 80 2.93 2.60 -9.73
CA VAL A 80 2.85 1.14 -9.77
C VAL A 80 1.42 0.71 -10.10
N MET A 81 1.32 -0.24 -11.02
CA MET A 81 0.12 -1.01 -11.30
C MET A 81 0.11 -2.27 -10.45
N VAL A 82 -1.04 -2.65 -9.92
CA VAL A 82 -1.21 -3.82 -9.05
C VAL A 82 -2.36 -4.71 -9.52
N GLY A 83 -2.17 -6.01 -9.39
CA GLY A 83 -3.22 -7.03 -9.44
C GLY A 83 -3.15 -7.85 -8.14
N VAL A 84 -4.28 -8.00 -7.47
CA VAL A 84 -4.44 -8.76 -6.23
C VAL A 84 -5.39 -9.91 -6.51
N PHE A 85 -5.01 -11.12 -6.08
CA PHE A 85 -5.76 -12.35 -6.34
C PHE A 85 -5.86 -13.16 -5.05
N LEU A 86 -7.08 -13.54 -4.70
CA LEU A 86 -7.35 -14.55 -3.68
C LEU A 86 -7.73 -15.84 -4.39
N VAL A 87 -6.89 -16.85 -4.27
CA VAL A 87 -6.96 -18.08 -5.06
C VAL A 87 -7.11 -19.28 -4.14
N ASP A 88 -8.26 -19.93 -4.22
CA ASP A 88 -8.50 -21.24 -3.64
C ASP A 88 -7.93 -22.31 -4.59
N ILE A 89 -6.90 -23.00 -4.14
CA ILE A 89 -6.20 -24.04 -4.90
C ILE A 89 -6.81 -25.43 -4.68
N PHE A 90 -7.72 -25.58 -3.72
CA PHE A 90 -8.36 -26.84 -3.37
C PHE A 90 -9.72 -27.03 -4.05
N CYS A 91 -10.40 -25.96 -4.44
CA CYS A 91 -11.74 -26.06 -5.02
C CYS A 91 -12.10 -24.91 -5.98
N LEU A 92 -12.32 -23.69 -5.44
CA LEU A 92 -13.08 -22.65 -6.15
C LEU A 92 -12.28 -21.82 -7.15
N GLY A 93 -10.96 -21.94 -7.19
CA GLY A 93 -10.12 -21.11 -8.05
C GLY A 93 -10.06 -19.68 -7.54
N VAL A 94 -10.12 -18.68 -8.43
CA VAL A 94 -10.03 -17.27 -8.03
C VAL A 94 -11.35 -16.81 -7.38
N LYS A 95 -11.35 -16.69 -6.05
CA LYS A 95 -12.50 -16.25 -5.24
C LYS A 95 -12.72 -14.74 -5.30
N ASN A 96 -11.63 -13.96 -5.32
CA ASN A 96 -11.67 -12.51 -5.45
C ASN A 96 -10.47 -12.05 -6.28
N ALA A 97 -10.66 -10.97 -7.04
CA ALA A 97 -9.58 -10.31 -7.74
C ALA A 97 -9.80 -8.81 -7.76
N PHE A 98 -8.71 -8.06 -7.75
CA PHE A 98 -8.74 -6.61 -7.82
C PHE A 98 -7.55 -6.12 -8.62
N CYS A 99 -7.70 -5.01 -9.35
CA CYS A 99 -6.57 -4.34 -9.96
C CYS A 99 -6.71 -2.83 -9.91
N ASN A 100 -5.57 -2.17 -9.82
CA ASN A 100 -5.49 -0.72 -9.82
C ASN A 100 -4.17 -0.26 -10.43
N GLU A 101 -4.06 1.03 -10.71
CA GLU A 101 -2.87 1.64 -11.30
C GLU A 101 -2.67 3.06 -10.77
N GLY A 102 -1.47 3.58 -10.95
CA GLY A 102 -1.11 4.90 -10.46
C GLY A 102 -0.78 4.93 -8.97
N LEU A 103 -0.53 3.78 -8.33
CA LEU A 103 -0.21 3.70 -6.90
C LEU A 103 1.23 4.12 -6.65
N SER A 104 1.50 4.82 -5.54
CA SER A 104 2.88 5.04 -5.11
C SER A 104 3.45 3.76 -4.48
N ARG A 105 4.79 3.65 -4.41
CA ARG A 105 5.42 2.53 -3.69
C ARG A 105 5.03 2.45 -2.23
N ARG A 106 4.85 3.60 -1.56
CA ARG A 106 4.36 3.64 -0.17
C ARG A 106 2.97 3.05 -0.04
N GLN A 107 2.06 3.34 -0.97
CA GLN A 107 0.73 2.70 -0.97
C GLN A 107 0.81 1.18 -1.17
N ILE A 108 1.83 0.68 -1.88
CA ILE A 108 2.06 -0.76 -1.98
C ILE A 108 2.64 -1.32 -0.68
N GLU A 109 3.73 -0.74 -0.18
CA GLU A 109 4.53 -1.25 0.93
C GLU A 109 3.88 -1.05 2.30
N ASP A 110 3.22 0.09 2.51
CA ASP A 110 2.71 0.51 3.82
C ASP A 110 1.21 0.20 3.99
N GLU A 111 0.47 0.03 2.89
CA GLU A 111 -1.00 -0.18 2.94
C GLU A 111 -1.40 -1.51 2.30
N LEU A 112 -1.09 -1.70 1.00
CA LEU A 112 -1.62 -2.82 0.25
C LEU A 112 -1.02 -4.16 0.70
N LEU A 113 0.31 -4.27 0.83
CA LEU A 113 0.94 -5.51 1.28
C LEU A 113 0.55 -5.84 2.74
N PRO A 114 0.64 -4.92 3.72
CA PRO A 114 0.21 -5.21 5.08
C PRO A 114 -1.26 -5.63 5.18
N GLY A 115 -2.17 -4.96 4.45
CA GLY A 115 -3.58 -5.35 4.38
C GLY A 115 -3.80 -6.69 3.66
N CYS A 116 -3.03 -6.95 2.60
CA CYS A 116 -3.09 -8.20 1.86
C CYS A 116 -2.42 -9.36 2.59
N TYR A 117 -1.56 -9.16 3.58
CA TYR A 117 -0.88 -10.27 4.27
C TYR A 117 -1.03 -10.21 5.80
N GLN A 118 -1.95 -9.39 6.31
CA GLN A 118 -2.20 -9.24 7.76
C GLN A 118 -0.93 -8.88 8.55
N ASN A 119 -0.06 -8.05 7.95
CA ASN A 119 1.28 -7.68 8.44
C ASN A 119 2.31 -8.82 8.46
N GLU A 120 1.98 -10.00 7.95
CA GLU A 120 2.97 -11.05 7.73
C GLU A 120 3.81 -10.75 6.48
N GLU A 121 5.08 -11.14 6.50
CA GLU A 121 5.99 -10.89 5.37
C GLU A 121 5.72 -11.91 4.24
N PRO A 122 5.29 -11.47 3.05
CA PRO A 122 5.04 -12.39 1.94
C PRO A 122 6.34 -12.82 1.25
N MET A 123 6.32 -14.02 0.68
CA MET A 123 7.40 -14.51 -0.17
C MET A 123 7.42 -13.78 -1.51
N ARG A 124 8.61 -13.46 -2.02
CA ARG A 124 8.79 -12.99 -3.40
C ARG A 124 8.92 -14.17 -4.35
N VAL A 125 8.13 -14.18 -5.40
CA VAL A 125 8.12 -15.24 -6.43
C VAL A 125 8.25 -14.66 -7.84
N GLY A 126 8.61 -15.49 -8.81
CA GLY A 126 8.60 -15.09 -10.22
C GLY A 126 7.18 -15.07 -10.79
N ILE A 127 6.91 -14.19 -11.77
CA ILE A 127 5.57 -14.04 -12.34
C ILE A 127 5.04 -15.34 -12.96
N ASN A 128 5.89 -16.13 -13.62
CA ASN A 128 5.48 -17.42 -14.17
C ASN A 128 4.94 -18.37 -13.08
N TYR A 129 5.48 -18.29 -11.86
CA TYR A 129 5.00 -19.12 -10.75
C TYR A 129 3.64 -18.64 -10.23
N ALA A 130 3.48 -17.32 -10.05
CA ALA A 130 2.19 -16.72 -9.69
C ALA A 130 1.11 -17.06 -10.74
N THR A 131 1.45 -16.93 -12.02
CA THR A 131 0.58 -17.20 -13.16
C THR A 131 0.22 -18.69 -13.28
N GLU A 132 1.17 -19.60 -12.99
CA GLU A 132 0.90 -21.06 -12.94
C GLU A 132 -0.08 -21.42 -11.80
N ILE A 133 0.07 -20.82 -10.61
CA ILE A 133 -0.87 -21.01 -9.49
C ILE A 133 -2.26 -20.52 -9.88
N ILE A 134 -2.37 -19.27 -10.35
CA ILE A 134 -3.66 -18.63 -10.66
C ILE A 134 -4.39 -19.40 -11.77
N TYR A 135 -3.77 -19.59 -12.93
CA TYR A 135 -4.44 -20.24 -14.06
C TYR A 135 -4.63 -21.74 -13.84
N GLY A 136 -3.72 -22.41 -13.11
CA GLY A 136 -3.91 -23.80 -12.74
C GLY A 136 -5.13 -23.99 -11.82
N ALA A 137 -5.31 -23.10 -10.84
CA ALA A 137 -6.49 -23.12 -9.97
C ALA A 137 -7.78 -22.79 -10.74
N VAL A 138 -7.72 -21.86 -11.69
CA VAL A 138 -8.86 -21.54 -12.59
C VAL A 138 -9.24 -22.76 -13.44
N ASP A 139 -8.28 -23.43 -14.06
CA ASP A 139 -8.54 -24.62 -14.88
C ASP A 139 -9.11 -25.76 -14.03
N TYR A 140 -8.56 -25.95 -12.83
CA TYR A 140 -9.06 -26.92 -11.86
C TYR A 140 -10.51 -26.62 -11.46
N ALA A 141 -10.80 -25.40 -11.03
CA ALA A 141 -12.14 -24.96 -10.66
C ALA A 141 -13.15 -25.11 -11.82
N ARG A 142 -12.74 -24.79 -13.06
CA ARG A 142 -13.56 -25.00 -14.25
C ARG A 142 -13.88 -26.46 -14.51
N SER A 143 -12.94 -27.37 -14.24
CA SER A 143 -13.19 -28.81 -14.35
C SER A 143 -14.29 -29.28 -13.38
N LEU A 144 -14.44 -28.57 -12.25
CA LEU A 144 -15.48 -28.77 -11.24
C LEU A 144 -16.78 -27.98 -11.53
N GLY A 145 -16.78 -27.10 -12.54
CA GLY A 145 -17.94 -26.30 -12.95
C GLY A 145 -18.02 -24.90 -12.31
N PHE A 146 -16.92 -24.41 -11.74
CA PHE A 146 -16.82 -23.04 -11.22
C PHE A 146 -16.11 -22.12 -12.22
N GLU A 147 -16.58 -20.89 -12.32
CA GLU A 147 -15.89 -19.82 -13.04
C GLU A 147 -15.23 -18.88 -12.01
N PRO A 148 -14.08 -18.28 -12.35
CA PRO A 148 -13.44 -17.32 -11.46
C PRO A 148 -14.32 -16.09 -11.24
N HIS A 149 -14.07 -15.38 -10.13
CA HIS A 149 -14.75 -14.13 -9.80
C HIS A 149 -14.77 -13.15 -11.00
N PRO A 150 -15.87 -12.44 -11.29
CA PRO A 150 -15.98 -11.58 -12.47
C PRO A 150 -14.86 -10.54 -12.61
N ASP A 151 -14.37 -9.99 -11.49
CA ASP A 151 -13.27 -9.02 -11.49
C ASP A 151 -11.93 -9.60 -11.97
N PHE A 152 -11.83 -10.93 -12.07
CA PHE A 152 -10.66 -11.61 -12.63
C PHE A 152 -10.44 -11.26 -14.10
N GLU A 153 -11.51 -11.01 -14.89
CA GLU A 153 -11.37 -10.72 -16.32
C GLU A 153 -10.55 -9.46 -16.62
N LEU A 154 -10.71 -8.43 -15.78
CA LEU A 154 -9.89 -7.23 -15.85
C LEU A 154 -8.55 -7.42 -15.14
N SER A 155 -8.57 -8.00 -13.94
CA SER A 155 -7.37 -8.09 -13.08
C SER A 155 -6.30 -9.01 -13.66
N ARG A 156 -6.68 -10.07 -14.39
CA ARG A 156 -5.73 -10.98 -15.06
C ARG A 156 -4.85 -10.28 -16.10
N ARG A 157 -5.23 -9.09 -16.58
CA ARG A 157 -4.40 -8.30 -17.49
C ARG A 157 -3.04 -7.98 -16.86
N VAL A 158 -2.98 -7.77 -15.55
CA VAL A 158 -1.73 -7.50 -14.81
C VAL A 158 -0.76 -8.69 -14.84
N LEU A 159 -1.27 -9.92 -15.00
CA LEU A 159 -0.42 -11.12 -15.17
C LEU A 159 0.29 -11.13 -16.52
N GLY A 160 -0.31 -10.49 -17.51
CA GLY A 160 0.21 -10.38 -18.85
C GLY A 160 -0.19 -11.48 -19.82
N THR A 161 0.36 -11.39 -21.03
CA THR A 161 0.08 -12.26 -22.19
C THR A 161 1.24 -13.18 -22.57
N GLU A 162 2.37 -13.10 -21.87
CA GLU A 162 3.50 -14.01 -22.09
C GLU A 162 3.09 -15.47 -21.92
N GLU A 163 3.60 -16.34 -22.81
CA GLU A 163 3.22 -17.75 -22.84
C GLU A 163 3.55 -18.47 -21.52
N LEU A 164 2.50 -19.03 -20.91
CA LEU A 164 2.54 -19.89 -19.74
C LEU A 164 3.48 -21.09 -19.96
N SER A 165 4.71 -21.00 -19.48
CA SER A 165 5.58 -22.17 -19.32
C SER A 165 5.22 -22.92 -18.04
N ARG A 166 4.20 -23.80 -18.12
CA ARG A 166 3.82 -24.73 -17.03
C ARG A 166 4.91 -25.78 -16.84
N THR A 167 5.90 -25.46 -16.02
CA THR A 167 7.11 -26.29 -15.86
C THR A 167 7.17 -26.98 -14.51
N ARG A 168 6.33 -26.59 -13.54
CA ARG A 168 6.47 -27.01 -12.13
C ARG A 168 5.48 -28.06 -11.67
N SER A 169 4.56 -28.49 -12.55
CA SER A 169 3.58 -29.57 -12.27
C SER A 169 2.85 -29.37 -10.93
N LEU A 170 2.34 -28.16 -10.70
CA LEU A 170 1.57 -27.85 -9.50
C LEU A 170 0.33 -28.75 -9.39
N GLN A 171 0.07 -29.24 -8.17
CA GLN A 171 -1.13 -30.01 -7.85
C GLN A 171 -2.21 -29.09 -7.30
N PHE A 172 -3.46 -29.38 -7.67
CA PHE A 172 -4.66 -28.67 -7.24
C PHE A 172 -5.66 -29.70 -6.72
N GLY A 173 -6.51 -29.28 -5.79
CA GLY A 173 -7.31 -30.18 -4.96
C GLY A 173 -6.73 -30.32 -3.55
N GLY A 174 -7.55 -30.82 -2.63
CA GLY A 174 -7.16 -31.03 -1.24
C GLY A 174 -6.08 -32.09 -1.05
N PRO A 175 -5.61 -32.31 0.20
CA PRO A 175 -4.49 -33.20 0.50
C PRO A 175 -4.64 -34.65 0.00
N GLU A 176 -5.88 -35.15 -0.12
CA GLU A 176 -6.17 -36.50 -0.64
C GLU A 176 -6.31 -36.55 -2.18
N GLY A 177 -6.08 -35.45 -2.88
CA GLY A 177 -6.19 -35.34 -4.34
C GLY A 177 -7.62 -35.15 -4.87
N LYS A 178 -8.63 -35.17 -4.00
CA LYS A 178 -10.02 -34.78 -4.29
C LYS A 178 -10.26 -33.31 -3.87
N PRO A 179 -11.27 -32.62 -4.42
CA PRO A 179 -11.56 -31.24 -4.02
C PRO A 179 -11.88 -31.14 -2.54
N LEU A 180 -11.37 -30.09 -1.89
CA LEU A 180 -11.69 -29.74 -0.50
C LEU A 180 -12.25 -28.32 -0.49
N TYR A 181 -13.54 -28.18 -0.17
CA TYR A 181 -14.20 -26.89 -0.08
C TYR A 181 -14.19 -26.36 1.36
N ILE A 182 -13.51 -25.25 1.61
CA ILE A 182 -13.53 -24.58 2.92
C ILE A 182 -14.41 -23.34 2.79
N ALA A 183 -15.53 -23.32 3.53
CA ALA A 183 -16.51 -22.25 3.42
C ALA A 183 -15.93 -20.92 3.92
N GLY A 184 -15.84 -19.95 3.00
CA GLY A 184 -15.52 -18.57 3.33
C GLY A 184 -16.76 -17.78 3.76
N PRO A 185 -16.58 -16.66 4.47
CA PRO A 185 -17.69 -15.84 4.96
C PRO A 185 -18.56 -15.22 3.84
N ASP A 186 -18.01 -15.10 2.63
CA ASP A 186 -18.70 -14.51 1.46
C ASP A 186 -19.26 -15.56 0.49
N ASP A 187 -19.06 -16.86 0.77
CA ASP A 187 -19.49 -17.92 -0.13
C ASP A 187 -20.97 -18.27 0.06
N ASP A 188 -21.67 -18.60 -1.03
CA ASP A 188 -22.91 -19.37 -0.97
C ASP A 188 -22.56 -20.86 -0.85
N ALA A 189 -22.27 -21.29 0.38
CA ALA A 189 -21.87 -22.67 0.67
C ALA A 189 -22.92 -23.69 0.17
N SER A 190 -24.20 -23.35 0.23
CA SER A 190 -25.27 -24.24 -0.24
C SER A 190 -25.19 -24.45 -1.75
N ALA A 191 -25.03 -23.38 -2.52
CA ALA A 191 -24.90 -23.47 -3.98
C ALA A 191 -23.60 -24.18 -4.40
N VAL A 192 -22.50 -23.95 -3.69
CA VAL A 192 -21.21 -24.61 -3.93
C VAL A 192 -21.33 -26.11 -3.71
N LEU A 193 -21.83 -26.53 -2.53
CA LEU A 193 -22.01 -27.93 -2.17
C LEU A 193 -22.97 -28.66 -3.11
N GLN A 194 -24.07 -28.01 -3.51
CA GLN A 194 -24.99 -28.57 -4.49
C GLN A 194 -24.28 -28.86 -5.82
N LYS A 195 -23.53 -27.89 -6.35
CA LYS A 195 -22.81 -28.06 -7.61
C LYS A 195 -21.77 -29.18 -7.53
N LEU A 196 -21.03 -29.25 -6.42
CA LEU A 196 -20.05 -30.33 -6.19
C LEU A 196 -20.73 -31.70 -6.13
N ARG A 197 -21.86 -31.83 -5.42
CA ARG A 197 -22.66 -33.07 -5.39
C ARG A 197 -23.16 -33.48 -6.77
N GLU A 198 -23.70 -32.54 -7.54
CA GLU A 198 -24.17 -32.80 -8.90
C GLU A 198 -23.05 -33.26 -9.83
N LYS A 199 -21.83 -32.73 -9.65
CA LYS A 199 -20.69 -32.99 -10.52
C LYS A 199 -19.92 -34.26 -10.15
N LEU A 200 -19.72 -34.51 -8.86
CA LEU A 200 -18.78 -35.51 -8.34
C LEU A 200 -19.47 -36.60 -7.49
N GLY A 201 -20.73 -36.41 -7.13
CA GLY A 201 -21.44 -37.26 -6.16
C GLY A 201 -21.09 -36.93 -4.71
N GLU A 202 -21.84 -37.52 -3.77
CA GLU A 202 -21.74 -37.24 -2.31
C GLU A 202 -20.34 -37.51 -1.72
N ASN A 203 -19.57 -38.44 -2.28
CA ASN A 203 -18.25 -38.83 -1.75
C ASN A 203 -17.08 -38.32 -2.61
N GLY A 204 -17.36 -37.46 -3.60
CA GLY A 204 -16.37 -37.02 -4.58
C GLY A 204 -15.54 -35.81 -4.15
N PHE A 205 -15.84 -35.22 -3.00
CA PHE A 205 -15.20 -34.02 -2.45
C PHE A 205 -15.34 -34.00 -0.92
N ASP A 206 -14.50 -33.23 -0.25
CA ASP A 206 -14.63 -32.91 1.18
C ASP A 206 -15.06 -31.45 1.36
N PHE A 207 -15.62 -31.13 2.53
CA PHE A 207 -15.92 -29.75 2.88
C PHE A 207 -15.73 -29.48 4.38
N ILE A 208 -15.48 -28.22 4.71
CA ILE A 208 -15.47 -27.67 6.08
C ILE A 208 -16.46 -26.51 6.10
N THR A 209 -17.49 -26.60 6.93
CA THR A 209 -18.50 -25.55 7.12
C THR A 209 -18.51 -25.04 8.55
N PRO A 210 -18.89 -23.77 8.79
CA PRO A 210 -18.95 -23.20 10.14
C PRO A 210 -19.89 -23.92 11.12
N GLU A 211 -20.71 -24.90 10.68
CA GLU A 211 -21.48 -25.76 11.59
C GLU A 211 -20.61 -26.78 12.34
N ASP A 212 -19.39 -27.09 11.86
CA ASP A 212 -18.47 -28.08 12.46
C ASP A 212 -17.56 -27.50 13.57
N ASP A 213 -17.59 -26.18 13.79
CA ASP A 213 -16.71 -25.46 14.76
C ASP A 213 -17.45 -24.99 16.04
N ARG A 214 -18.33 -25.82 16.61
CA ARG A 214 -18.94 -25.53 17.93
C ARG A 214 -18.09 -26.04 19.10
N GLU A 215 -16.84 -25.63 19.21
CA GLU A 215 -16.18 -25.50 20.52
C GLU A 215 -15.32 -24.22 20.58
N ALA A 216 -15.71 -23.34 21.50
CA ALA A 216 -15.02 -22.15 22.01
C ALA A 216 -14.91 -20.91 21.09
N ALA A 217 -15.93 -20.05 21.16
CA ALA A 217 -15.81 -18.74 21.81
C ALA A 217 -17.19 -18.07 21.90
N GLU A 218 -17.49 -17.51 23.07
CA GLU A 218 -18.73 -16.78 23.36
C GLU A 218 -18.92 -15.59 22.40
N GLU A 219 -20.13 -15.52 21.82
CA GLU A 219 -20.58 -14.50 20.89
C GLU A 219 -20.92 -13.20 21.66
N ASP A 220 -20.26 -12.10 21.32
CA ASP A 220 -20.77 -10.74 21.57
C ASP A 220 -21.58 -10.33 20.32
N GLU A 221 -22.90 -10.27 20.47
CA GLU A 221 -23.85 -9.86 19.44
C GLU A 221 -23.71 -8.36 19.14
N ASP A 222 -23.31 -8.00 17.92
CA ASP A 222 -23.94 -6.91 17.15
C ASP A 222 -23.39 -6.82 15.71
N ARG A 223 -24.11 -7.42 14.75
CA ARG A 223 -23.95 -7.17 13.31
C ARG A 223 -25.30 -7.10 12.59
N GLN A 224 -25.67 -5.91 12.14
CA GLN A 224 -26.03 -5.56 10.75
C GLN A 224 -26.39 -4.06 10.67
N HIS A 225 -25.95 -3.26 9.69
CA HIS A 225 -26.13 -3.41 8.24
C HIS A 225 -25.08 -2.62 7.41
N GLY A 226 -24.60 -3.22 6.30
CA GLY A 226 -24.47 -2.56 4.99
C GLY A 226 -23.10 -2.02 4.53
N LEU A 227 -22.37 -2.80 3.72
CA LEU A 227 -21.09 -2.44 3.07
C LEU A 227 -21.15 -1.26 2.08
N VAL A 228 -22.35 -0.84 1.67
CA VAL A 228 -22.55 0.18 0.62
C VAL A 228 -22.76 1.60 1.18
N SER A 229 -22.99 1.78 2.49
CA SER A 229 -23.13 3.13 3.09
C SER A 229 -21.84 3.69 3.71
N ARG A 230 -20.81 2.86 3.93
CA ARG A 230 -19.55 3.26 4.59
C ARG A 230 -18.53 3.96 3.68
N VAL A 231 -18.78 4.00 2.37
CA VAL A 231 -17.97 4.74 1.39
C VAL A 231 -18.12 6.27 1.55
N LEU A 232 -19.10 6.75 2.31
CA LEU A 232 -19.32 8.19 2.56
C LEU A 232 -18.88 8.69 3.95
N THR A 233 -18.15 7.89 4.75
CA THR A 233 -17.57 8.32 6.03
C THR A 233 -16.04 8.14 6.12
N GLY A 234 -15.38 7.71 5.04
CA GLY A 234 -13.95 7.39 5.01
C GLY A 234 -12.99 8.58 5.13
N ALA A 235 -13.41 9.81 4.84
CA ALA A 235 -12.54 11.00 4.97
C ALA A 235 -12.28 11.41 6.43
N LYS A 236 -12.98 10.82 7.41
CA LYS A 236 -12.74 11.09 8.83
C LYS A 236 -11.96 9.95 9.50
N GLU A 237 -12.27 8.70 9.20
CA GLU A 237 -11.59 7.51 9.75
C GLU A 237 -10.18 7.28 9.15
N PHE A 238 -9.96 7.61 7.87
CA PHE A 238 -8.63 7.56 7.21
C PHE A 238 -7.67 8.59 7.79
N LEU A 239 -8.12 9.84 7.95
CA LEU A 239 -7.32 10.92 8.53
C LEU A 239 -7.12 10.81 10.06
N ASP A 240 -7.99 10.09 10.77
CA ASP A 240 -7.84 9.84 12.21
C ASP A 240 -6.84 8.70 12.51
N SER A 241 -6.61 7.78 11.57
CA SER A 241 -5.54 6.77 11.65
C SER A 241 -4.16 7.41 11.42
N ASP A 242 -4.02 8.21 10.35
CA ASP A 242 -2.78 8.93 10.05
C ASP A 242 -2.38 9.90 11.17
N LEU A 243 -3.36 10.52 11.82
CA LEU A 243 -3.12 11.39 12.96
C LEU A 243 -2.58 10.62 14.19
N ARG A 244 -3.03 9.37 14.41
CA ARG A 244 -2.50 8.51 15.47
C ARG A 244 -1.06 8.09 15.15
N THR A 245 -0.80 7.69 13.91
CA THR A 245 0.55 7.35 13.44
C THR A 245 1.49 8.54 13.55
N TYR A 246 1.08 9.72 13.09
CA TYR A 246 1.85 10.95 13.26
C TYR A 246 2.15 11.25 14.73
N LYS A 247 1.15 11.19 15.62
CA LYS A 247 1.34 11.46 17.06
C LYS A 247 2.33 10.47 17.67
N HIS A 248 2.21 9.18 17.31
CA HIS A 248 3.13 8.15 17.77
C HIS A 248 4.56 8.41 17.29
N LEU A 249 4.75 8.59 15.98
CA LEU A 249 6.06 8.86 15.37
C LEU A 249 6.67 10.17 15.88
N ARG A 250 5.86 11.22 16.10
CA ARG A 250 6.32 12.50 16.66
C ARG A 250 6.77 12.34 18.11
N GLN A 251 6.01 11.62 18.95
CA GLN A 251 6.38 11.36 20.33
C GLN A 251 7.65 10.51 20.43
N MET A 252 7.72 9.42 19.66
CA MET A 252 8.90 8.56 19.56
C MET A 252 10.12 9.34 19.06
N GLY A 253 9.96 10.12 17.99
CA GLY A 253 11.00 10.95 17.39
C GLY A 253 11.53 12.00 18.36
N MET A 254 10.65 12.68 19.11
CA MET A 254 11.06 13.62 20.16
C MET A 254 11.90 12.97 21.24
N GLN A 255 11.52 11.76 21.68
CA GLN A 255 12.30 11.01 22.67
C GLN A 255 13.67 10.60 22.13
N LEU A 256 13.71 10.12 20.88
CA LEU A 256 14.94 9.73 20.20
C LEU A 256 15.88 10.93 20.00
N MET A 257 15.36 12.06 19.54
CA MET A 257 16.17 13.27 19.36
C MET A 257 16.67 13.84 20.68
N GLY A 258 15.88 13.70 21.76
CA GLY A 258 16.34 14.02 23.11
C GLY A 258 17.51 13.14 23.56
N ALA A 259 17.52 11.85 23.20
CA ALA A 259 18.65 10.96 23.47
C ALA A 259 19.90 11.34 22.68
N ILE A 260 19.75 11.62 21.38
CA ILE A 260 20.85 12.07 20.50
C ILE A 260 21.46 13.39 21.00
N THR A 261 20.62 14.34 21.41
CA THR A 261 21.09 15.62 21.95
C THR A 261 21.89 15.42 23.24
N LYS A 262 21.47 14.48 24.10
CA LYS A 262 22.19 14.16 25.34
C LYS A 262 23.50 13.41 25.11
N SER A 263 23.63 12.70 23.99
CA SER A 263 24.85 11.98 23.65
C SER A 263 25.91 12.86 22.98
N LEU A 264 25.57 14.09 22.58
CA LEU A 264 26.48 15.00 21.90
C LEU A 264 27.74 15.29 22.74
N PRO A 265 28.94 15.14 22.17
CA PRO A 265 30.17 15.58 22.79
C PRO A 265 30.15 17.11 22.98
N ARG A 266 30.64 17.55 24.13
CA ARG A 266 30.70 18.98 24.48
C ARG A 266 31.51 19.79 23.47
N GLU A 267 32.53 19.17 22.88
CA GLU A 267 33.40 19.75 21.88
C GLU A 267 32.62 20.14 20.62
N LEU A 268 31.69 19.29 20.17
CA LEU A 268 30.85 19.56 19.00
C LEU A 268 29.85 20.69 19.27
N ILE A 269 29.26 20.72 20.47
CA ILE A 269 28.35 21.80 20.89
C ILE A 269 29.09 23.15 20.90
N LEU A 270 30.31 23.20 21.45
CA LEU A 270 31.12 24.42 21.46
C LEU A 270 31.58 24.81 20.05
N GLN A 271 31.88 23.86 19.18
CA GLN A 271 32.20 24.13 17.78
C GLN A 271 31.01 24.75 17.06
N ALA A 272 29.82 24.15 17.19
CA ALA A 272 28.59 24.69 16.60
C ALA A 272 28.28 26.12 17.11
N ALA A 273 28.40 26.36 18.41
CA ALA A 273 28.20 27.68 19.00
C ALA A 273 29.21 28.71 18.46
N ARG A 274 30.47 28.31 18.24
CA ARG A 274 31.49 29.17 17.64
C ARG A 274 31.16 29.52 16.21
N ASP A 275 30.75 28.55 15.41
CA ASP A 275 30.39 28.74 14.00
C ASP A 275 29.20 29.70 13.84
N LEU A 276 28.24 29.62 14.76
CA LEU A 276 27.07 30.49 14.83
C LEU A 276 27.35 31.84 15.52
N ARG A 277 28.57 32.07 16.00
CA ARG A 277 29.00 33.29 16.72
C ARG A 277 28.23 33.54 18.03
N LEU A 278 27.80 32.47 18.70
CA LEU A 278 27.07 32.49 19.98
C LEU A 278 27.99 32.24 21.19
N LEU A 279 29.29 32.53 21.05
CA LEU A 279 30.26 32.45 22.16
C LEU A 279 30.71 33.85 22.60
N ASP A 280 30.79 34.06 23.91
CA ASP A 280 31.41 35.27 24.46
C ASP A 280 32.95 35.22 24.37
N LYS A 281 33.60 36.32 24.78
CA LYS A 281 35.08 36.44 24.80
C LYS A 281 35.76 35.43 25.74
N LYS A 282 35.01 34.76 26.62
CA LYS A 282 35.50 33.73 27.55
C LYS A 282 35.15 32.31 27.06
N GLY A 283 34.57 32.17 25.88
CA GLY A 283 34.19 30.88 25.29
C GLY A 283 32.94 30.24 25.90
N ARG A 284 32.07 31.04 26.53
CA ARG A 284 30.77 30.57 27.07
C ARG A 284 29.68 30.78 26.03
N ILE A 285 28.75 29.83 25.94
CA ILE A 285 27.56 29.96 25.10
C ILE A 285 26.67 31.06 25.68
N VAL A 286 26.33 32.04 24.85
CA VAL A 286 25.40 33.11 25.16
C VAL A 286 24.35 33.12 24.07
N CYS A 287 23.13 32.77 24.45
CA CYS A 287 21.94 32.82 23.61
C CYS A 287 20.98 33.85 24.21
N ASP A 288 20.42 34.69 23.35
CA ASP A 288 19.37 35.65 23.70
C ASP A 288 17.98 34.99 23.70
N THR A 289 17.83 33.87 22.98
CA THR A 289 16.57 33.11 22.89
C THR A 289 16.80 31.59 23.00
N GLU A 290 15.73 30.84 23.27
CA GLU A 290 15.76 29.37 23.22
C GLU A 290 15.97 28.84 21.80
N ASP A 291 15.51 29.57 20.77
CA ASP A 291 15.70 29.21 19.36
C ASP A 291 17.20 29.22 18.97
N GLU A 292 17.98 30.14 19.53
CA GLU A 292 19.42 30.16 19.28
C GLU A 292 20.13 28.92 19.84
N LEU A 293 19.63 28.37 20.95
CA LEU A 293 20.15 27.11 21.47
C LEU A 293 19.80 25.94 20.54
N SER A 294 18.62 25.94 19.91
CA SER A 294 18.23 24.87 18.97
C SER A 294 19.12 24.89 17.72
N PHE A 295 19.49 26.05 17.19
CA PHE A 295 20.44 26.17 16.07
C PHE A 295 21.81 25.56 16.38
N ILE A 296 22.30 25.73 17.62
CA ILE A 296 23.57 25.11 18.06
C ILE A 296 23.44 23.58 18.02
N MET A 297 22.33 23.04 18.54
CA MET A 297 22.11 21.59 18.56
C MET A 297 21.93 21.02 17.16
N ASP A 298 21.11 21.63 16.31
CA ASP A 298 20.89 21.18 14.94
C ASP A 298 22.20 21.15 14.15
N ARG A 299 23.00 22.21 14.26
CA ARG A 299 24.32 22.25 13.61
C ARG A 299 25.26 21.17 14.15
N ALA A 300 25.28 20.97 15.47
CA ALA A 300 26.13 19.94 16.09
C ALA A 300 25.73 18.52 15.68
N ILE A 301 24.44 18.26 15.45
CA ILE A 301 23.89 16.95 15.08
C ILE A 301 24.05 16.69 13.57
N HIS A 302 23.68 17.67 12.75
CA HIS A 302 23.44 17.49 11.32
C HIS A 302 24.56 18.02 10.42
N ASP A 303 25.49 18.84 10.91
CA ASP A 303 26.51 19.47 10.07
C ASP A 303 27.94 19.22 10.54
N ILE A 304 28.13 18.71 11.76
CA ILE A 304 29.46 18.60 12.38
C ILE A 304 29.68 17.18 12.92
N PRO A 305 30.88 16.59 12.75
CA PRO A 305 31.97 17.07 11.89
C PRO A 305 31.69 16.82 10.39
N TRP A 306 32.03 17.81 9.55
CA TRP A 306 31.96 17.71 8.09
C TRP A 306 33.30 18.17 7.50
N PRO A 307 33.91 17.43 6.53
CA PRO A 307 33.32 16.34 5.75
C PRO A 307 33.55 14.93 6.30
N GLU A 308 34.10 14.75 7.51
CA GLU A 308 34.43 13.41 8.00
C GLU A 308 33.18 12.53 8.16
N GLN A 309 32.33 12.85 9.12
CA GLN A 309 31.12 12.10 9.41
C GLN A 309 30.27 12.87 10.41
N ARG A 310 29.02 13.16 10.07
CA ARG A 310 28.14 13.96 10.94
C ARG A 310 27.80 13.18 12.21
N TRP A 311 27.59 13.87 13.32
CA TRP A 311 27.28 13.21 14.59
C TRP A 311 26.07 12.26 14.50
N ILE A 312 25.04 12.65 13.75
CA ILE A 312 23.86 11.81 13.56
C ILE A 312 24.16 10.47 12.87
N GLU A 313 25.16 10.44 11.99
CA GLU A 313 25.60 9.22 11.31
C GLU A 313 26.41 8.33 12.26
N ILE A 314 27.24 8.92 13.12
CA ILE A 314 27.98 8.22 14.17
C ILE A 314 26.99 7.57 15.15
N TYR A 315 26.03 8.35 15.65
CA TYR A 315 25.01 7.85 16.57
C TYR A 315 24.22 6.68 15.96
N TYR A 316 23.83 6.78 14.68
CA TYR A 316 23.15 5.68 14.00
C TYR A 316 24.02 4.42 13.94
N GLN A 317 25.31 4.54 13.61
CA GLN A 317 26.20 3.38 13.54
C GLN A 317 26.39 2.68 14.89
N ASP A 318 26.47 3.45 15.98
CA ASP A 318 26.73 2.92 17.31
C ASP A 318 25.47 2.35 17.98
N GLU A 319 24.30 2.95 17.71
CA GLU A 319 23.08 2.67 18.47
C GLU A 319 21.99 1.95 17.66
N ALA A 320 22.03 1.91 16.32
CA ALA A 320 20.94 1.36 15.49
C ALA A 320 20.50 -0.06 15.87
N ALA A 321 21.44 -0.92 16.27
CA ALA A 321 21.13 -2.30 16.68
C ALA A 321 20.24 -2.39 17.93
N LYS A 322 20.18 -1.34 18.75
CA LYS A 322 19.36 -1.25 19.97
C LYS A 322 18.02 -0.57 19.71
N LEU A 323 17.82 -0.01 18.52
CA LEU A 323 16.63 0.76 18.14
C LEU A 323 15.62 -0.13 17.42
N SER A 324 14.33 0.14 17.65
CA SER A 324 13.23 -0.43 16.88
C SER A 324 13.30 -0.02 15.40
N LEU A 325 12.60 -0.74 14.52
CA LEU A 325 12.56 -0.44 13.09
C LEU A 325 12.04 0.98 12.81
N ASP A 326 11.04 1.45 13.53
CA ASP A 326 10.49 2.81 13.40
C ASP A 326 11.50 3.90 13.82
N GLN A 327 12.23 3.66 14.91
CA GLN A 327 13.31 4.55 15.35
C GLN A 327 14.46 4.60 14.34
N GLN A 328 14.83 3.45 13.76
CA GLN A 328 15.83 3.39 12.70
C GLN A 328 15.36 4.12 11.43
N ALA A 329 14.10 3.96 11.03
CA ALA A 329 13.52 4.65 9.89
C ALA A 329 13.49 6.18 10.10
N HIS A 330 13.09 6.63 11.29
CA HIS A 330 13.11 8.05 11.67
C HIS A 330 14.53 8.63 11.60
N LEU A 331 15.52 7.92 12.15
CA LEU A 331 16.92 8.37 12.15
C LEU A 331 17.52 8.40 10.73
N LYS A 332 17.20 7.41 9.88
CA LYS A 332 17.58 7.42 8.46
C LYS A 332 17.03 8.63 7.71
N ALA A 333 15.81 9.07 8.03
CA ALA A 333 15.23 10.28 7.43
C ALA A 333 16.03 11.54 7.82
N HIS A 334 16.44 11.66 9.09
CA HIS A 334 17.29 12.76 9.55
C HIS A 334 18.72 12.72 9.00
N ILE A 335 19.25 11.53 8.65
CA ILE A 335 20.55 11.39 7.96
C ILE A 335 20.46 11.91 6.51
N ARG A 336 19.29 11.77 5.88
CA ARG A 336 19.08 12.14 4.47
C ARG A 336 18.08 13.30 4.36
N PRO A 337 18.40 14.49 4.90
CA PRO A 337 17.51 15.62 4.79
C PRO A 337 17.35 16.00 3.31
N ALA A 338 16.12 16.29 2.92
CA ALA A 338 15.80 16.87 1.63
C ALA A 338 15.45 18.34 1.82
N PHE A 339 16.01 19.19 0.98
CA PHE A 339 15.66 20.61 0.93
C PHE A 339 14.95 20.87 -0.39
N SER A 340 13.82 21.54 -0.29
CA SER A 340 13.07 22.01 -1.44
C SER A 340 12.34 23.30 -1.08
N LEU A 341 11.70 23.90 -2.08
CA LEU A 341 10.83 25.06 -1.90
C LEU A 341 9.40 24.61 -2.20
N TYR A 342 8.50 24.81 -1.25
CA TYR A 342 7.12 24.33 -1.34
C TYR A 342 6.13 25.50 -1.33
N GLU A 343 5.15 25.45 -2.23
CA GLU A 343 3.95 26.30 -2.18
C GLU A 343 2.88 25.60 -1.34
N VAL A 344 2.22 26.34 -0.43
CA VAL A 344 1.13 25.80 0.37
C VAL A 344 -0.15 25.88 -0.45
N SER A 345 -0.50 24.80 -1.14
CA SER A 345 -1.69 24.78 -1.98
C SER A 345 -2.99 24.77 -1.17
N LYS A 346 -2.97 24.10 0.00
CA LYS A 346 -4.15 24.01 0.88
C LYS A 346 -3.77 23.69 2.32
N VAL A 347 -4.44 24.34 3.27
CA VAL A 347 -4.28 24.04 4.71
C VAL A 347 -5.39 23.12 5.22
N SER A 348 -5.01 22.01 5.86
CA SER A 348 -5.93 21.12 6.60
C SER A 348 -5.82 21.41 8.10
N ARG A 349 -6.72 22.28 8.60
CA ARG A 349 -6.60 22.83 9.97
C ARG A 349 -6.51 21.75 11.05
N GLY A 350 -5.51 21.88 11.93
CA GLY A 350 -5.23 20.94 13.02
C GLY A 350 -4.66 19.58 12.57
N ARG A 351 -4.24 19.44 11.30
CA ARG A 351 -3.71 18.20 10.74
C ARG A 351 -2.42 18.39 9.95
N GLY A 352 -2.41 19.28 8.95
CA GLY A 352 -1.27 19.41 8.06
C GLY A 352 -1.54 20.30 6.84
N LEU A 353 -0.68 20.18 5.83
CA LEU A 353 -0.66 21.01 4.62
C LEU A 353 -0.62 20.15 3.37
N TRP A 354 -1.30 20.57 2.32
CA TRP A 354 -0.97 20.15 0.97
C TRP A 354 0.10 21.10 0.43
N LEU A 355 1.18 20.51 -0.05
CA LEU A 355 2.37 21.21 -0.54
C LEU A 355 2.61 20.81 -1.99
N VAL A 356 3.01 21.79 -2.80
CA VAL A 356 3.54 21.57 -4.14
C VAL A 356 5.02 21.90 -4.12
N ASP A 357 5.86 20.95 -4.51
CA ASP A 357 7.30 21.21 -4.68
C ASP A 357 7.54 22.05 -5.95
N LEU A 358 8.12 23.23 -5.78
CA LEU A 358 8.32 24.19 -6.87
C LEU A 358 9.44 23.80 -7.84
N PHE A 359 10.35 22.90 -7.43
CA PHE A 359 11.39 22.36 -8.30
C PHE A 359 10.93 21.09 -9.02
N CYS A 360 10.00 20.34 -8.43
CA CYS A 360 9.38 19.16 -9.02
C CYS A 360 7.87 19.17 -8.74
N PRO A 361 7.01 19.68 -9.65
CA PRO A 361 5.60 19.99 -9.37
C PRO A 361 4.71 18.75 -9.16
N GLU A 362 4.98 18.01 -8.08
CA GLU A 362 4.15 16.97 -7.48
C GLU A 362 3.53 17.55 -6.20
N GLU A 363 2.21 17.39 -6.07
CA GLU A 363 1.48 17.78 -4.86
C GLU A 363 1.46 16.61 -3.87
N PHE A 364 1.74 16.88 -2.59
CA PHE A 364 1.70 15.89 -1.53
C PHE A 364 1.17 16.48 -0.23
N PHE A 365 0.68 15.63 0.67
CA PHE A 365 0.23 16.05 2.00
C PHE A 365 1.35 15.90 3.03
N LEU A 366 1.75 17.00 3.65
CA LEU A 366 2.61 17.04 4.83
C LEU A 366 1.73 17.01 6.09
N MET A 367 1.71 15.86 6.78
CA MET A 367 1.09 15.77 8.10
C MET A 367 1.98 16.50 9.12
N ASP A 368 1.54 17.66 9.58
CA ASP A 368 2.10 18.36 10.72
C ASP A 368 1.02 19.22 11.39
N ILE A 369 0.68 18.88 12.63
CA ILE A 369 -0.42 19.54 13.36
C ILE A 369 -0.10 21.02 13.60
N GLY A 370 1.18 21.35 13.85
CA GLY A 370 1.64 22.70 14.10
C GLY A 370 1.46 23.58 12.87
N LEU A 371 2.05 23.16 11.74
CA LEU A 371 1.92 23.86 10.46
C LEU A 371 0.46 23.89 9.97
N GLY A 372 -0.28 22.81 10.13
CA GLY A 372 -1.71 22.78 9.88
C GLY A 372 -2.49 23.79 10.73
N THR A 373 -1.93 24.30 11.83
CA THR A 373 -2.54 25.33 12.66
C THR A 373 -2.07 26.73 12.26
N THR A 374 -0.79 26.91 11.91
CA THR A 374 -0.17 28.25 11.74
C THR A 374 0.01 28.70 10.29
N ALA A 375 0.06 27.79 9.33
CA ALA A 375 0.33 28.15 7.94
C ALA A 375 -0.86 28.83 7.26
N GLU A 376 -0.56 29.57 6.20
CA GLU A 376 -1.49 30.20 5.28
C GLU A 376 -1.24 29.66 3.86
N GLU A 377 -2.28 29.68 3.02
CA GLU A 377 -2.16 29.27 1.61
C GLU A 377 -1.43 30.36 0.82
N GLY A 378 -0.52 29.97 -0.07
CA GLY A 378 0.28 30.90 -0.88
C GLY A 378 1.72 30.46 -1.12
#